data_AF-W9PHF2-F1
#
_entry.id   AF-W9PHF2-F1
#
_cell.length_a   1.000
_cell.length_b   1.000
_cell.length_c   1.000
_cell.angle_alpha   90.00
_cell.angle_beta   90.00
_cell.angle_gamma   90.00
#
_symmetry.space_group_name_H-M   'P 1'
#
loop_
_entity.id
_entity.type
_entity.pdbx_description
1 polymer ?
#
loop_
_entity_poly.entity_id
_entity_poly.type
_entity_poly.pdbx_seq_one_letter_code
_entity_poly.pdbx_strand_id
1 'polypeptide(L)'
;MTPLDAPTTEVCQCTKAKGAGEDDCELDTTVICPDCHLEEATSRKPDDVGQTTIEQAAFPDERNVYIAFKDSPELHRLARLCPSDQSIKKVIKKRERGHARVRKLVTDYGIASLVTSLGALLDDEVFTSHDAARRRFPDLFPEEQVQRLEEGQGLITEIPVTEESQPGDSECNPPEGAAGGPDTGEVENSRHSQTLQDRRLFTCLPVRPQQRLMSQLQLILEHACFTFGQREMKKKLDKWQWTCAEAAPLTSWIHLFMAEKTFQTQGNAESLSELLRSVARIQHIAVHRDIVDLDKVNELLSSADEFVRLLNTPVYENAVKPLRKDIEAVLLTMNRNAASAQKEADKKLAEIEAQRERLRRKEEETIRYLEENLNGLRYSIERDIFTAMGQAKEVLPDIGLADQYCEHRS
;
A
#
# COMPACT_ATOMS: atom_id res chain seq x y z
N MET A 1 -0.25 3.13 36.70
CA MET A 1 -0.04 1.68 36.51
C MET A 1 -1.39 1.00 36.62
N THR A 2 -1.94 0.61 35.48
CA THR A 2 -3.23 -0.06 35.32
C THR A 2 -2.95 -1.19 34.33
N PRO A 3 -3.37 -2.45 34.59
CA PRO A 3 -2.93 -3.58 33.79
C PRO A 3 -3.64 -3.62 32.44
N LEU A 4 -2.87 -4.00 31.41
CA LEU A 4 -3.33 -4.33 30.06
C LEU A 4 -4.31 -5.51 30.11
N ASP A 5 -5.49 -5.35 29.49
CA ASP A 5 -6.40 -6.44 29.20
C ASP A 5 -5.85 -7.35 28.09
N ALA A 6 -6.02 -8.65 28.30
CA ALA A 6 -5.64 -9.75 27.42
C ALA A 6 -6.53 -9.81 26.15
N PRO A 7 -6.09 -10.48 25.06
CA PRO A 7 -6.91 -10.63 23.86
C PRO A 7 -8.10 -11.55 24.15
N THR A 8 -9.31 -10.98 24.16
CA THR A 8 -10.57 -11.74 24.15
C THR A 8 -10.69 -12.47 22.80
N THR A 9 -10.59 -13.78 22.82
CA THR A 9 -11.06 -14.65 21.74
C THR A 9 -12.57 -14.45 21.61
N GLU A 10 -13.04 -13.93 20.46
CA GLU A 10 -14.47 -13.69 20.24
C GLU A 10 -15.22 -15.02 20.13
N VAL A 11 -15.94 -15.39 21.20
CA VAL A 11 -16.82 -16.55 21.23
C VAL A 11 -18.24 -16.11 20.82
N CYS A 12 -18.88 -16.87 19.94
CA CYS A 12 -20.26 -16.64 19.48
C CYS A 12 -21.26 -16.61 20.67
N GLN A 13 -22.06 -15.55 20.79
CA GLN A 13 -23.05 -15.35 21.86
C GLN A 13 -24.52 -15.53 21.38
N CYS A 14 -24.76 -16.15 20.24
CA CYS A 14 -26.11 -16.33 19.69
C CYS A 14 -26.96 -17.28 20.55
N THR A 15 -28.10 -16.81 21.06
CA THR A 15 -28.95 -17.49 22.06
C THR A 15 -29.76 -18.69 21.55
N LYS A 16 -29.67 -19.06 20.26
CA LYS A 16 -30.45 -20.16 19.65
C LYS A 16 -29.71 -21.49 19.47
N ALA A 17 -28.39 -21.55 19.69
CA ALA A 17 -27.59 -22.76 19.46
C ALA A 17 -27.60 -23.78 20.63
N LYS A 18 -28.63 -23.80 21.49
CA LYS A 18 -28.66 -24.67 22.68
C LYS A 18 -29.72 -25.77 22.65
N GLY A 19 -30.27 -26.10 21.48
CA GLY A 19 -31.17 -27.24 21.39
C GLY A 19 -31.49 -27.66 19.97
N ALA A 20 -30.75 -28.66 19.47
CA ALA A 20 -31.28 -29.80 18.73
C ALA A 20 -30.13 -30.69 18.22
N GLY A 21 -30.17 -31.97 18.57
CA GLY A 21 -29.48 -33.05 17.83
C GLY A 21 -28.21 -33.57 18.45
N GLU A 22 -28.33 -34.55 19.36
CA GLU A 22 -27.33 -35.61 19.49
C GLU A 22 -27.40 -36.46 18.22
N ASP A 23 -26.34 -36.47 17.41
CA ASP A 23 -26.05 -37.58 16.49
C ASP A 23 -24.56 -37.61 16.13
N ASP A 24 -24.07 -38.82 15.94
CA ASP A 24 -22.67 -39.24 16.08
C ASP A 24 -21.64 -38.53 15.16
N CYS A 25 -20.43 -38.43 15.71
CA CYS A 25 -19.28 -37.68 15.21
C CYS A 25 -18.71 -38.21 13.87
N GLU A 26 -18.51 -37.31 12.91
CA GLU A 26 -17.52 -37.43 11.84
C GLU A 26 -16.56 -36.22 11.91
N LEU A 27 -15.26 -36.49 11.90
CA LEU A 27 -14.20 -35.56 12.34
C LEU A 27 -13.86 -34.47 11.29
N ASP A 28 -13.49 -33.29 11.80
CA ASP A 28 -12.92 -32.11 11.12
C ASP A 28 -13.84 -31.29 10.20
N THR A 29 -14.95 -30.79 10.75
CA THR A 29 -15.64 -29.62 10.18
C THR A 29 -15.67 -28.48 11.19
N THR A 30 -15.10 -27.33 10.82
CA THR A 30 -15.33 -26.06 11.49
C THR A 30 -16.80 -25.69 11.29
N VAL A 31 -17.59 -25.81 12.35
CA VAL A 31 -19.00 -25.42 12.32
C VAL A 31 -19.06 -23.89 12.36
N ILE A 32 -19.54 -23.30 11.26
CA ILE A 32 -19.75 -21.85 11.14
C ILE A 32 -21.18 -21.56 11.60
N CYS A 33 -21.33 -20.68 12.60
CA CYS A 33 -22.66 -20.26 13.06
C CYS A 33 -23.45 -19.62 11.90
N PRO A 34 -24.67 -20.08 11.55
CA PRO A 34 -25.43 -19.55 10.42
C PRO A 34 -25.97 -18.13 10.65
N ASP A 35 -26.00 -17.66 11.90
CA ASP A 35 -26.52 -16.33 12.23
C ASP A 35 -25.44 -15.23 12.28
N CYS A 36 -24.20 -15.57 12.64
CA CYS A 36 -23.11 -14.60 12.79
C CYS A 36 -21.82 -14.94 12.03
N HIS A 37 -21.76 -16.12 11.39
CA HIS A 37 -20.66 -16.62 10.57
C HIS A 37 -19.25 -16.57 11.22
N LEU A 38 -19.18 -16.59 12.55
CA LEU A 38 -17.94 -16.77 13.32
C LEU A 38 -17.59 -18.27 13.41
N GLU A 39 -16.29 -18.57 13.30
CA GLU A 39 -15.73 -19.93 13.42
C GLU A 39 -15.70 -20.36 14.90
N GLU A 40 -16.27 -21.52 15.21
CA GLU A 40 -16.24 -22.07 16.56
C GLU A 40 -14.86 -22.71 16.84
N ALA A 41 -13.99 -22.02 17.57
CA ALA A 41 -12.67 -22.53 17.92
C ALA A 41 -12.79 -23.66 18.95
N THR A 42 -12.80 -24.92 18.50
CA THR A 42 -12.66 -26.08 19.38
C THR A 42 -11.21 -26.17 19.87
N SER A 43 -11.01 -25.86 21.15
CA SER A 43 -9.72 -26.04 21.82
C SER A 43 -9.45 -27.54 22.02
N ARG A 44 -8.57 -28.16 21.24
CA ARG A 44 -8.01 -29.50 21.55
C ARG A 44 -6.61 -29.36 22.15
N LYS A 45 -6.40 -30.05 23.28
CA LYS A 45 -5.07 -30.29 23.88
C LYS A 45 -4.22 -31.17 22.97
N PRO A 46 -2.88 -31.04 23.00
CA PRO A 46 -1.99 -31.87 22.20
C PRO A 46 -1.74 -33.19 22.93
N ASP A 47 -2.18 -34.29 22.35
CA ASP A 47 -1.64 -35.62 22.64
C ASP A 47 -1.10 -36.25 21.35
N ASP A 48 -0.15 -37.14 21.57
CA ASP A 48 1.01 -37.50 20.78
C ASP A 48 0.75 -38.47 19.60
N VAL A 49 1.67 -38.42 18.63
CA VAL A 49 1.98 -39.36 17.53
C VAL A 49 0.95 -39.59 16.40
N GLY A 50 1.34 -39.18 15.20
CA GLY A 50 0.81 -39.69 13.93
C GLY A 50 1.45 -39.02 12.72
N GLN A 51 2.63 -39.48 12.31
CA GLN A 51 3.26 -39.07 11.05
C GLN A 51 2.35 -39.39 9.85
N THR A 52 1.84 -38.34 9.21
CA THR A 52 1.32 -38.42 7.85
C THR A 52 1.97 -37.31 7.03
N THR A 53 2.93 -37.71 6.21
CA THR A 53 3.63 -36.87 5.24
C THR A 53 2.62 -36.35 4.21
N ILE A 54 2.10 -35.15 4.43
CA ILE A 54 1.48 -34.35 3.37
C ILE A 54 2.62 -33.60 2.71
N GLU A 55 2.85 -33.84 1.42
CA GLU A 55 3.74 -33.02 0.59
C GLU A 55 3.27 -31.56 0.66
N GLN A 56 3.82 -30.80 1.59
CA GLN A 56 3.75 -29.35 1.59
C GLN A 56 4.44 -28.91 0.30
N ALA A 57 3.66 -28.32 -0.62
CA ALA A 57 4.20 -27.64 -1.77
C ALA A 57 5.31 -26.69 -1.27
N ALA A 58 6.56 -26.98 -1.64
CA ALA A 58 7.70 -26.23 -1.16
C ALA A 58 7.51 -24.76 -1.56
N PHE A 59 7.32 -23.88 -0.57
CA PHE A 59 7.26 -22.45 -0.84
C PHE A 59 8.67 -21.94 -1.11
N PRO A 60 8.85 -21.04 -2.10
CA PRO A 60 10.14 -20.42 -2.35
C PRO A 60 10.54 -19.59 -1.13
N ASP A 61 11.82 -19.67 -0.74
CA ASP A 61 12.38 -18.84 0.32
C ASP A 61 12.12 -17.35 0.01
N GLU A 62 11.34 -16.70 0.87
CA GLU A 62 10.94 -15.29 0.75
C GLU A 62 12.16 -14.38 0.59
N ARG A 63 13.30 -14.72 1.20
CA ARG A 63 14.55 -13.96 1.07
C ARG A 63 15.09 -14.00 -0.37
N ASN A 64 15.10 -15.19 -0.98
CA ASN A 64 15.54 -15.36 -2.36
C ASN A 64 14.58 -14.69 -3.34
N VAL A 65 13.28 -14.70 -3.04
CA VAL A 65 12.28 -13.94 -3.79
C VAL A 65 12.54 -12.43 -3.67
N TYR A 66 12.77 -11.91 -2.46
CA TYR A 66 13.09 -10.50 -2.26
C TYR A 66 14.36 -10.07 -3.00
N ILE A 67 15.48 -10.77 -2.83
CA ILE A 67 16.74 -10.47 -3.54
C ILE A 67 16.56 -10.57 -5.04
N ALA A 68 15.80 -11.57 -5.50
CA ALA A 68 15.52 -11.70 -6.91
C ALA A 68 14.81 -10.44 -7.40
N PHE A 69 13.83 -9.91 -6.68
CA PHE A 69 12.86 -8.90 -7.14
C PHE A 69 13.07 -7.44 -6.68
N LYS A 70 14.00 -7.18 -5.75
CA LYS A 70 14.25 -5.85 -5.16
C LYS A 70 14.67 -4.74 -6.12
N ASP A 71 15.23 -5.08 -7.28
CA ASP A 71 15.67 -4.07 -8.27
C ASP A 71 14.69 -3.99 -9.46
N SER A 72 13.45 -4.45 -9.28
CA SER A 72 12.43 -4.46 -10.34
C SER A 72 11.63 -3.15 -10.37
N PRO A 73 11.86 -2.22 -11.32
CA PRO A 73 11.12 -0.97 -11.39
C PRO A 73 9.61 -1.19 -11.63
N GLU A 74 9.25 -2.27 -12.31
CA GLU A 74 7.86 -2.64 -12.57
C GLU A 74 7.16 -3.18 -11.33
N LEU A 75 7.89 -3.91 -10.49
CA LEU A 75 7.37 -4.36 -9.21
C LEU A 75 7.20 -3.18 -8.26
N HIS A 76 8.16 -2.23 -8.25
CA HIS A 76 8.04 -1.01 -7.46
C HIS A 76 6.85 -0.16 -7.88
N ARG A 77 6.52 -0.15 -9.18
CA ARG A 77 5.32 0.51 -9.70
C ARG A 77 4.04 -0.25 -9.34
N LEU A 78 4.06 -1.58 -9.41
CA LEU A 78 2.92 -2.44 -9.03
C LEU A 78 2.62 -2.41 -7.53
N ALA A 79 3.65 -2.36 -6.69
CA ALA A 79 3.53 -2.23 -5.24
C ALA A 79 2.75 -0.97 -4.84
N ARG A 80 2.66 0.05 -5.72
CA ARG A 80 1.89 1.28 -5.47
C ARG A 80 0.44 1.26 -5.96
N LEU A 81 -0.03 0.14 -6.51
CA LEU A 81 -1.29 0.04 -7.25
C LEU A 81 -2.22 -1.08 -6.78
N CYS A 82 -2.00 -1.68 -5.60
CA CYS A 82 -2.72 -2.85 -5.11
C CYS A 82 -2.66 -4.02 -6.12
N PRO A 83 -1.54 -4.75 -6.15
CA PRO A 83 -1.24 -5.68 -7.23
C PRO A 83 -2.16 -6.91 -7.20
N SER A 84 -2.92 -7.15 -8.28
CA SER A 84 -3.64 -8.42 -8.47
C SER A 84 -2.70 -9.56 -8.85
N ASP A 85 -3.06 -10.81 -8.56
CA ASP A 85 -2.31 -12.02 -8.93
C ASP A 85 -1.90 -12.02 -10.42
N GLN A 86 -2.78 -11.51 -11.29
CA GLN A 86 -2.54 -11.44 -12.72
C GLN A 86 -1.48 -10.38 -13.08
N SER A 87 -1.41 -9.28 -12.32
CA SER A 87 -0.38 -8.25 -12.47
C SER A 87 1.00 -8.74 -11.97
N ILE A 88 1.03 -9.43 -10.82
CA ILE A 88 2.24 -10.06 -10.26
C ILE A 88 2.77 -11.11 -11.26
N LYS A 89 1.89 -11.94 -11.80
CA LYS A 89 2.22 -12.94 -12.83
C LYS A 89 2.84 -12.33 -14.08
N LYS A 90 2.37 -11.15 -14.52
CA LYS A 90 2.95 -10.41 -15.66
C LYS A 90 4.36 -9.92 -15.35
N VAL A 91 4.61 -9.40 -14.15
CA VAL A 91 5.95 -8.95 -13.73
C VAL A 91 6.93 -10.11 -13.59
N ILE A 92 6.51 -11.24 -13.03
CA ILE A 92 7.33 -12.46 -12.97
C ILE A 92 7.75 -12.87 -14.38
N LYS A 93 6.80 -13.04 -15.31
CA LYS A 93 7.08 -13.44 -16.70
C LYS A 93 7.94 -12.44 -17.47
N LYS A 94 7.78 -11.14 -17.20
CA LYS A 94 8.58 -10.11 -17.86
C LYS A 94 10.02 -10.13 -17.36
N ARG A 95 10.21 -10.30 -16.05
CA ARG A 95 11.53 -10.30 -15.41
C ARG A 95 12.30 -11.60 -15.61
N GLU A 96 11.58 -12.70 -15.77
CA GLU A 96 12.11 -14.02 -16.16
C GLU A 96 12.91 -13.96 -17.48
N ARG A 97 12.47 -13.14 -18.45
CA ARG A 97 13.16 -12.99 -19.75
C ARG A 97 14.57 -12.42 -19.61
N GLY A 98 14.81 -11.58 -18.59
CA GLY A 98 16.09 -10.89 -18.37
C GLY A 98 16.93 -11.41 -17.21
N HIS A 99 16.35 -12.08 -16.21
CA HIS A 99 17.06 -12.48 -14.98
C HIS A 99 17.15 -13.98 -14.78
N ALA A 100 18.37 -14.53 -14.83
CA ALA A 100 18.64 -15.96 -14.61
C ALA A 100 18.17 -16.46 -13.23
N ARG A 101 18.26 -15.62 -12.18
CA ARG A 101 17.77 -15.95 -10.83
C ARG A 101 16.25 -16.15 -10.79
N VAL A 102 15.49 -15.35 -11.55
CA VAL A 102 14.03 -15.47 -11.63
C VAL A 102 13.64 -16.71 -12.44
N ARG A 103 14.35 -17.03 -13.53
CA ARG A 103 14.14 -18.29 -14.27
C ARG A 103 14.33 -19.52 -13.39
N LYS A 104 15.38 -19.51 -12.57
CA LYS A 104 15.64 -20.59 -11.62
C LYS A 104 14.49 -20.72 -10.60
N LEU A 105 14.07 -19.63 -9.98
CA LEU A 105 12.94 -19.63 -9.05
C LEU A 105 11.62 -20.12 -9.70
N VAL A 106 11.35 -19.73 -10.94
CA VAL A 106 10.15 -20.18 -11.68
C VAL A 106 10.22 -21.67 -11.99
N THR A 107 11.41 -22.19 -12.29
CA THR A 107 11.64 -23.62 -12.57
C THR A 107 11.53 -24.45 -11.30
N ASP A 108 12.06 -23.95 -10.18
CA ASP A 108 12.16 -24.70 -8.92
C ASP A 108 10.82 -24.74 -8.15
N TYR A 109 10.00 -23.67 -8.24
CA TYR A 109 8.81 -23.51 -7.39
C TYR A 109 7.50 -23.23 -8.16
N GLY A 110 7.59 -22.94 -9.45
CA GLY A 110 6.44 -22.58 -10.27
C GLY A 110 5.93 -21.14 -10.05
N ILE A 111 5.21 -20.63 -11.06
CA ILE A 111 4.71 -19.25 -11.06
C ILE A 111 3.65 -19.02 -9.96
N ALA A 112 2.81 -20.01 -9.66
CA ALA A 112 1.73 -19.86 -8.69
C ALA A 112 2.28 -19.61 -7.27
N SER A 113 3.23 -20.43 -6.82
CA SER A 113 3.90 -20.29 -5.52
C SER A 113 4.65 -18.96 -5.41
N LEU A 114 5.31 -18.52 -6.50
CA LEU A 114 5.94 -17.21 -6.55
C LEU A 114 4.94 -16.05 -6.47
N VAL A 115 3.78 -16.16 -7.11
CA VAL A 115 2.72 -15.12 -6.99
C VAL A 115 2.25 -15.01 -5.55
N THR A 116 2.06 -16.12 -4.84
CA THR A 116 1.69 -16.12 -3.42
C THR A 116 2.77 -15.50 -2.55
N SER A 117 4.04 -15.90 -2.68
CA SER A 117 5.13 -15.34 -1.89
C SER A 117 5.42 -13.86 -2.22
N LEU A 118 5.35 -13.46 -3.49
CA LEU A 118 5.45 -12.05 -3.87
C LEU A 118 4.25 -11.24 -3.37
N GLY A 119 3.04 -11.81 -3.38
CA GLY A 119 1.84 -11.19 -2.82
C GLY A 119 2.03 -10.85 -1.35
N ALA A 120 2.45 -11.84 -0.54
CA ALA A 120 2.72 -11.63 0.89
C ALA A 120 3.79 -10.55 1.14
N LEU A 121 4.90 -10.56 0.39
CA LEU A 121 5.95 -9.54 0.52
C LEU A 121 5.52 -8.14 0.04
N LEU A 122 4.55 -8.06 -0.86
CA LEU A 122 3.97 -6.80 -1.32
C LEU A 122 2.95 -6.27 -0.31
N ASP A 123 2.16 -7.15 0.31
CA ASP A 123 1.23 -6.82 1.40
C ASP A 123 1.99 -6.29 2.64
N ASP A 124 3.18 -6.83 2.92
CA ASP A 124 4.07 -6.41 4.00
C ASP A 124 4.94 -5.17 3.64
N GLU A 125 4.72 -4.55 2.47
CA GLU A 125 5.44 -3.37 1.98
C GLU A 125 6.98 -3.51 1.88
N VAL A 126 7.50 -4.73 1.83
CA VAL A 126 8.95 -5.03 1.87
C VAL A 126 9.70 -4.41 0.68
N PHE A 127 9.04 -4.29 -0.48
CA PHE A 127 9.64 -3.68 -1.67
C PHE A 127 9.53 -2.15 -1.72
N THR A 128 8.72 -1.54 -0.86
CA THR A 128 8.47 -0.09 -0.86
C THR A 128 9.03 0.62 0.35
N SER A 129 9.25 -0.10 1.46
CA SER A 129 9.76 0.44 2.71
C SER A 129 11.09 -0.23 3.10
N HIS A 130 12.15 0.57 3.18
CA HIS A 130 13.46 0.12 3.64
C HIS A 130 13.39 -0.47 5.06
N ASP A 131 12.64 0.17 5.95
CA ASP A 131 12.46 -0.32 7.32
C ASP A 131 11.67 -1.63 7.39
N ALA A 132 10.69 -1.83 6.49
CA ALA A 132 9.96 -3.10 6.39
C ALA A 132 10.86 -4.22 5.88
N ALA A 133 11.67 -3.95 4.84
CA ALA A 133 12.67 -4.87 4.35
C ALA A 133 13.71 -5.23 5.43
N ARG A 134 14.16 -4.24 6.21
CA ARG A 134 15.12 -4.45 7.30
C ARG A 134 14.55 -5.29 8.43
N ARG A 135 13.29 -5.05 8.82
CA ARG A 135 12.59 -5.85 9.83
C ARG A 135 12.36 -7.30 9.36
N ARG A 136 12.08 -7.50 8.07
CA ARG A 136 11.78 -8.82 7.50
C ARG A 136 13.03 -9.62 7.15
N PHE A 137 14.12 -8.95 6.75
CA PHE A 137 15.41 -9.56 6.39
C PHE A 137 16.60 -8.85 7.05
N PRO A 138 16.75 -8.90 8.39
CA PRO A 138 17.81 -8.19 9.11
C PRO A 138 19.22 -8.51 8.61
N ASP A 139 19.46 -9.76 8.22
CA ASP A 139 20.76 -10.23 7.72
C ASP A 139 21.16 -9.64 6.35
N LEU A 140 20.22 -9.04 5.62
CA LEU A 140 20.51 -8.32 4.37
C LEU A 140 20.95 -6.86 4.63
N PHE A 141 20.84 -6.40 5.87
CA PHE A 141 21.16 -5.03 6.30
C PHE A 141 21.96 -5.07 7.61
N PRO A 142 23.25 -5.44 7.56
CA PRO A 142 24.12 -5.35 8.74
C PRO A 142 24.25 -3.87 9.15
N GLU A 143 23.76 -3.50 10.33
CA GLU A 143 23.96 -2.17 10.90
C GLU A 143 25.05 -2.21 11.98
N GLU A 144 26.07 -1.38 11.78
CA GLU A 144 27.04 -0.95 12.78
C GLU A 144 26.29 -0.37 13.98
N GLN A 145 26.16 -1.20 15.00
CA GLN A 145 25.68 -0.78 16.31
C GLN A 145 26.79 -0.01 17.03
N VAL A 146 26.74 1.32 17.04
CA VAL A 146 27.34 2.10 18.13
C VAL A 146 26.43 3.28 18.51
N GLN A 147 25.73 3.04 19.62
CA GLN A 147 25.41 3.96 20.71
C GLN A 147 24.36 5.06 20.47
N ARG A 148 23.18 4.80 21.05
CA ARG A 148 22.38 5.82 21.71
C ARG A 148 22.40 5.53 23.22
N LEU A 149 23.37 6.07 23.95
CA LEU A 149 23.22 6.68 25.28
C LEU A 149 24.60 7.13 25.79
N GLU A 150 24.57 8.27 26.48
CA GLU A 150 25.62 8.83 27.34
C GLU A 150 26.50 9.94 26.76
N GLU A 151 26.20 11.12 27.31
CA GLU A 151 27.14 12.11 27.84
C GLU A 151 27.68 13.20 26.91
N GLY A 152 27.48 14.42 27.41
CA GLY A 152 28.02 15.62 26.81
C GLY A 152 29.51 15.77 27.07
N GLN A 153 29.95 16.98 26.74
CA GLN A 153 31.31 17.51 26.79
C GLN A 153 32.06 17.34 25.47
N GLY A 154 32.29 18.50 24.87
CA GLY A 154 33.15 18.62 23.72
C GLY A 154 34.61 18.41 24.09
N LEU A 155 35.43 18.34 23.05
CA LEU A 155 36.62 19.17 22.81
C LEU A 155 37.63 18.34 21.98
N ILE A 156 37.84 18.80 20.73
CA ILE A 156 39.10 18.89 19.97
C ILE A 156 39.98 17.61 19.88
N THR A 157 40.36 17.22 18.66
CA THR A 157 41.74 17.31 18.11
C THR A 157 41.99 16.24 17.03
N GLU A 158 42.23 16.74 15.81
CA GLU A 158 43.15 16.28 14.75
C GLU A 158 43.15 14.81 14.28
N ILE A 159 42.97 14.63 12.97
CA ILE A 159 43.57 13.53 12.21
C ILE A 159 44.48 14.15 11.13
N PRO A 160 45.78 13.78 11.09
CA PRO A 160 46.69 14.22 10.04
C PRO A 160 46.55 13.39 8.76
N VAL A 161 46.96 14.05 7.68
CA VAL A 161 47.15 13.58 6.29
C VAL A 161 48.15 12.42 6.19
N THR A 162 48.11 11.68 5.07
CA THR A 162 49.22 11.29 4.13
C THR A 162 49.00 9.85 3.61
N GLU A 163 48.51 9.68 2.36
CA GLU A 163 49.20 9.14 1.15
C GLU A 163 49.43 7.62 1.18
N GLU A 164 49.52 6.83 0.11
CA GLU A 164 49.33 6.88 -1.35
C GLU A 164 49.48 5.40 -1.76
N SER A 165 48.88 4.97 -2.88
CA SER A 165 49.49 4.05 -3.88
C SER A 165 48.44 3.54 -4.88
N GLN A 166 48.50 4.12 -6.09
CA GLN A 166 48.15 3.49 -7.37
C GLN A 166 49.35 2.62 -7.85
N PRO A 167 49.43 1.95 -9.04
CA PRO A 167 48.71 2.18 -10.30
C PRO A 167 48.43 0.98 -11.27
N GLY A 168 47.74 1.31 -12.38
CA GLY A 168 47.95 0.75 -13.74
C GLY A 168 46.76 -0.01 -14.37
N ASP A 169 46.31 0.19 -15.62
CA ASP A 169 46.68 1.08 -16.74
C ASP A 169 45.60 1.04 -17.86
N SER A 170 45.59 2.10 -18.69
CA SER A 170 45.30 2.13 -20.15
C SER A 170 43.92 2.57 -20.70
N GLU A 171 43.82 3.91 -20.87
CA GLU A 171 43.32 4.74 -21.99
C GLU A 171 42.39 4.22 -23.12
N CYS A 172 41.35 5.00 -23.45
CA CYS A 172 41.34 5.97 -24.59
C CYS A 172 40.08 6.88 -24.58
N ASN A 173 40.23 8.10 -25.11
CA ASN A 173 39.52 9.36 -24.82
C ASN A 173 38.43 9.79 -25.87
N PRO A 174 37.72 10.94 -25.71
CA PRO A 174 36.36 11.26 -26.21
C PRO A 174 36.30 12.16 -27.47
N PRO A 175 35.14 12.79 -27.78
CA PRO A 175 35.16 14.26 -27.70
C PRO A 175 33.89 14.92 -27.12
N GLU A 176 34.11 16.20 -26.79
CA GLU A 176 33.36 17.18 -26.03
C GLU A 176 32.10 17.77 -26.69
N GLY A 177 31.27 18.40 -25.86
CA GLY A 177 30.24 19.37 -26.25
C GLY A 177 29.53 20.01 -25.03
N ALA A 178 30.14 21.07 -24.50
CA ALA A 178 29.63 22.22 -23.70
C ALA A 178 28.08 22.36 -23.48
N ALA A 179 27.52 22.94 -22.42
CA ALA A 179 27.98 23.67 -21.23
C ALA A 179 26.78 23.99 -20.29
N GLY A 180 27.06 24.21 -18.99
CA GLY A 180 26.26 25.00 -18.01
C GLY A 180 25.09 24.24 -17.34
N GLY A 181 25.10 23.88 -16.06
CA GLY A 181 25.22 24.69 -14.82
C GLY A 181 24.25 24.08 -13.76
N PRO A 182 24.43 24.29 -12.45
CA PRO A 182 24.25 23.25 -11.44
C PRO A 182 22.81 23.13 -10.90
N ASP A 183 22.28 21.91 -10.93
CA ASP A 183 21.03 21.55 -10.23
C ASP A 183 21.38 21.15 -8.79
N THR A 184 21.09 22.07 -7.86
CA THR A 184 21.10 21.82 -6.43
C THR A 184 20.11 20.71 -6.10
N GLY A 185 20.61 19.59 -5.58
CA GLY A 185 19.78 18.46 -5.18
C GLY A 185 18.78 18.83 -4.08
N GLU A 186 17.53 19.03 -4.47
CA GLU A 186 16.38 18.94 -3.56
C GLU A 186 16.00 17.47 -3.42
N VAL A 187 16.36 16.90 -2.26
CA VAL A 187 15.86 15.62 -1.76
C VAL A 187 14.41 15.81 -1.31
N GLU A 188 13.49 15.95 -2.25
CA GLU A 188 12.04 15.96 -1.99
C GLU A 188 11.33 14.96 -2.91
N ASN A 189 11.42 13.65 -2.64
CA ASN A 189 10.51 12.73 -3.35
C ASN A 189 10.10 11.42 -2.64
N SER A 190 10.51 11.19 -1.39
CA SER A 190 10.02 10.00 -0.68
C SER A 190 8.68 10.21 0.04
N ARG A 191 8.40 11.42 0.55
CA ARG A 191 7.19 11.70 1.35
C ARG A 191 5.92 11.87 0.51
N HIS A 192 6.03 12.44 -0.70
CA HIS A 192 4.88 12.72 -1.57
C HIS A 192 4.26 11.45 -2.20
N SER A 193 5.06 10.39 -2.35
CA SER A 193 4.58 9.10 -2.88
C SER A 193 3.74 8.33 -1.87
N GLN A 194 4.05 8.47 -0.57
CA GLN A 194 3.35 7.81 0.54
C GLN A 194 1.98 8.44 0.80
N THR A 195 1.87 9.78 0.74
CA THR A 195 0.59 10.49 0.86
C THR A 195 -0.41 10.17 -0.26
N LEU A 196 0.05 9.84 -1.47
CA LEU A 196 -0.82 9.45 -2.59
C LEU A 196 -1.30 8.00 -2.51
N GLN A 197 -0.50 7.09 -1.95
CA GLN A 197 -0.91 5.70 -1.69
C GLN A 197 -1.95 5.63 -0.57
N ASP A 198 -1.72 6.37 0.51
CA ASP A 198 -2.63 6.44 1.66
C ASP A 198 -4.01 7.02 1.26
N ARG A 199 -4.01 7.99 0.33
CA ARG A 199 -5.24 8.58 -0.22
C ARG A 199 -6.06 7.61 -1.08
N ARG A 200 -5.44 6.57 -1.67
CA ARG A 200 -6.14 5.52 -2.46
C ARG A 200 -6.78 4.44 -1.59
N LEU A 201 -6.29 4.23 -0.37
CA LEU A 201 -6.90 3.28 0.57
C LEU A 201 -8.33 3.69 0.97
N PHE A 202 -8.66 4.97 0.86
CA PHE A 202 -10.00 5.49 1.15
C PHE A 202 -10.97 5.43 -0.04
N THR A 203 -10.52 5.12 -1.26
CA THR A 203 -11.36 5.15 -2.47
C THR A 203 -11.91 3.79 -2.90
N CYS A 204 -11.54 2.70 -2.22
CA CYS A 204 -11.96 1.34 -2.56
C CYS A 204 -12.45 0.60 -1.31
N LEU A 205 -13.30 -0.40 -1.51
CA LEU A 205 -13.66 -1.31 -0.42
C LEU A 205 -12.48 -2.24 -0.10
N PRO A 206 -12.30 -2.65 1.17
CA PRO A 206 -11.37 -3.72 1.49
C PRO A 206 -11.74 -4.99 0.72
N VAL A 207 -10.73 -5.75 0.28
CA VAL A 207 -10.89 -6.89 -0.64
C VAL A 207 -11.91 -7.89 -0.10
N ARG A 208 -11.84 -8.26 1.18
CA ARG A 208 -12.73 -9.28 1.77
C ARG A 208 -14.23 -8.88 1.73
N PRO A 209 -14.65 -7.71 2.28
CA PRO A 209 -16.01 -7.21 2.11
C PRO A 209 -16.46 -7.11 0.65
N GLN A 210 -15.61 -6.61 -0.24
CA GLN A 210 -15.95 -6.46 -1.66
C GLN A 210 -16.23 -7.82 -2.30
N GLN A 211 -15.35 -8.81 -2.10
CA GLN A 211 -15.52 -10.13 -2.68
C GLN A 211 -16.76 -10.85 -2.15
N ARG A 212 -17.03 -10.73 -0.84
CA ARG A 212 -18.26 -11.28 -0.25
C ARG A 212 -19.50 -10.62 -0.85
N LEU A 213 -19.51 -9.29 -0.95
CA LEU A 213 -20.62 -8.55 -1.53
C LEU A 213 -20.89 -8.96 -2.98
N MET A 214 -19.85 -8.99 -3.83
CA MET A 214 -20.00 -9.32 -5.24
C MET A 214 -20.45 -10.76 -5.45
N SER A 215 -19.94 -11.71 -4.65
CA SER A 215 -20.36 -13.11 -4.69
C SER A 215 -21.81 -13.29 -4.27
N GLN A 216 -22.25 -12.58 -3.22
CA GLN A 216 -23.64 -12.60 -2.75
C GLN A 216 -24.60 -12.00 -3.79
N LEU A 217 -24.23 -10.86 -4.39
CA LEU A 217 -25.00 -10.27 -5.48
C LEU A 217 -25.10 -11.23 -6.67
N GLN A 218 -24.01 -11.85 -7.09
CA GLN A 218 -24.04 -12.83 -8.18
C GLN A 218 -25.04 -13.96 -7.88
N LEU A 219 -24.98 -14.54 -6.68
CA LEU A 219 -25.89 -15.62 -6.28
C LEU A 219 -27.36 -15.17 -6.31
N ILE A 220 -27.68 -14.02 -5.70
CA ILE A 220 -29.05 -13.48 -5.69
C ILE A 220 -29.56 -13.26 -7.12
N LEU A 221 -28.72 -12.74 -8.01
CA LEU A 221 -29.08 -12.44 -9.39
C LEU A 221 -29.29 -13.72 -10.22
N GLU A 222 -28.45 -14.75 -10.04
CA GLU A 222 -28.63 -16.05 -10.69
C GLU A 222 -29.95 -16.72 -10.25
N HIS A 223 -30.27 -16.67 -8.96
CA HIS A 223 -31.55 -17.14 -8.43
C HIS A 223 -32.75 -16.33 -8.97
N ALA A 224 -32.62 -15.02 -9.10
CA ALA A 224 -33.62 -14.17 -9.72
C ALA A 224 -33.85 -14.52 -11.19
N CYS A 225 -32.78 -14.71 -11.97
CA CYS A 225 -32.86 -15.14 -13.36
C CYS A 225 -33.53 -16.50 -13.51
N PHE A 226 -33.19 -17.47 -12.66
CA PHE A 226 -33.82 -18.79 -12.70
C PHE A 226 -35.31 -18.73 -12.36
N THR A 227 -35.70 -17.96 -11.34
CA THR A 227 -37.10 -17.75 -10.95
C THR A 227 -37.90 -17.06 -12.07
N PHE A 228 -37.28 -16.11 -12.78
CA PHE A 228 -37.87 -15.53 -13.99
C PHE A 228 -37.99 -16.58 -15.11
N GLY A 229 -36.93 -17.34 -15.38
CA GLY A 229 -36.90 -18.37 -16.41
C GLY A 229 -37.95 -19.45 -16.21
N GLN A 230 -38.22 -19.85 -14.96
CA GLN A 230 -39.28 -20.81 -14.64
C GLN A 230 -40.67 -20.31 -15.06
N ARG A 231 -40.91 -19.00 -14.92
CA ARG A 231 -42.19 -18.35 -15.23
C ARG A 231 -42.33 -18.09 -16.73
N GLU A 232 -41.32 -17.52 -17.37
CA GLU A 232 -41.42 -16.98 -18.72
C GLU A 232 -40.76 -17.85 -19.81
N MET A 233 -39.80 -18.71 -19.44
CA MET A 233 -38.91 -19.39 -20.39
C MET A 233 -38.74 -20.89 -20.15
N LYS A 234 -39.75 -21.55 -19.56
CA LYS A 234 -39.68 -22.97 -19.14
C LYS A 234 -39.20 -23.93 -20.24
N LYS A 235 -39.69 -23.78 -21.48
CA LYS A 235 -39.25 -24.61 -22.62
C LYS A 235 -37.74 -24.53 -22.91
N LYS A 236 -37.12 -23.38 -22.64
CA LYS A 236 -35.68 -23.16 -22.84
C LYS A 236 -34.88 -23.78 -21.69
N LEU A 237 -35.36 -23.62 -20.45
CA LEU A 237 -34.80 -24.30 -19.28
C LEU A 237 -34.76 -25.82 -19.49
N ASP A 238 -35.85 -26.42 -19.97
CA ASP A 238 -35.93 -27.85 -20.25
C ASP A 238 -34.95 -28.26 -21.36
N LYS A 239 -34.84 -27.47 -22.43
CA LYS A 239 -33.91 -27.71 -23.54
C LYS A 239 -32.45 -27.68 -23.11
N TRP A 240 -32.10 -26.78 -22.19
CA TRP A 240 -30.73 -26.59 -21.70
C TRP A 240 -30.42 -27.34 -20.41
N GLN A 241 -31.42 -28.06 -19.88
CA GLN A 241 -31.32 -28.81 -18.63
C GLN A 241 -30.88 -27.94 -17.45
N TRP A 242 -31.30 -26.68 -17.43
CA TRP A 242 -31.08 -25.78 -16.30
C TRP A 242 -32.12 -26.11 -15.23
N THR A 243 -31.75 -27.02 -14.32
CA THR A 243 -32.65 -27.57 -13.29
C THR A 243 -32.66 -26.76 -12.00
N CYS A 244 -31.64 -25.93 -11.76
CA CYS A 244 -31.51 -25.06 -10.58
C CYS A 244 -30.83 -23.73 -10.97
N ALA A 245 -30.74 -22.79 -10.02
CA ALA A 245 -30.17 -21.47 -10.27
C ALA A 245 -28.67 -21.52 -10.59
N GLU A 246 -27.96 -22.45 -9.96
CA GLU A 246 -26.52 -22.68 -10.07
C GLU A 246 -26.13 -23.39 -11.37
N ALA A 247 -27.11 -23.97 -12.09
CA ALA A 247 -26.87 -24.65 -13.36
C ALA A 247 -26.41 -23.71 -14.49
N ALA A 248 -26.58 -22.39 -14.31
CA ALA A 248 -26.25 -21.39 -15.30
C ALA A 248 -25.62 -20.15 -14.67
N PRO A 249 -24.37 -19.79 -15.05
CA PRO A 249 -23.73 -18.59 -14.54
C PRO A 249 -24.45 -17.33 -15.03
N LEU A 250 -24.36 -16.25 -14.25
CA LEU A 250 -25.00 -14.97 -14.56
C LEU A 250 -24.73 -14.48 -16.00
N THR A 251 -23.49 -14.56 -16.50
CA THR A 251 -23.17 -14.19 -17.89
C THR A 251 -23.93 -15.00 -18.93
N SER A 252 -24.25 -16.27 -18.68
CA SER A 252 -25.05 -17.08 -19.60
C SER A 252 -26.50 -16.58 -19.68
N TRP A 253 -27.08 -16.18 -18.54
CA TRP A 253 -28.39 -15.52 -18.50
C TRP A 253 -28.40 -14.20 -19.27
N ILE A 254 -27.37 -13.38 -19.05
CA ILE A 254 -27.23 -12.10 -19.75
C ILE A 254 -27.12 -12.30 -21.27
N HIS A 255 -26.33 -13.26 -21.73
CA HIS A 255 -26.23 -13.59 -23.15
C HIS A 255 -27.55 -14.09 -23.73
N LEU A 256 -28.29 -14.93 -23.00
CA LEU A 256 -29.62 -15.39 -23.40
C LEU A 256 -30.57 -14.19 -23.59
N PHE A 257 -30.66 -13.29 -22.60
CA PHE A 257 -31.58 -12.15 -22.68
C PHE A 257 -31.23 -11.20 -23.82
N MET A 258 -29.95 -10.98 -24.10
CA MET A 258 -29.52 -10.20 -25.26
C MET A 258 -29.88 -10.87 -26.59
N ALA A 259 -29.64 -12.18 -26.72
CA ALA A 259 -29.87 -12.93 -27.95
C ALA A 259 -31.37 -13.02 -28.32
N GLU A 260 -32.21 -13.27 -27.32
CA GLU A 260 -33.66 -13.37 -27.50
C GLU A 260 -34.36 -12.01 -27.47
N LYS A 261 -33.59 -10.91 -27.31
CA LYS A 261 -34.10 -9.55 -27.14
C LYS A 261 -35.15 -9.47 -26.03
N THR A 262 -34.98 -10.29 -24.99
CA THR A 262 -35.83 -10.30 -23.81
C THR A 262 -35.73 -8.91 -23.18
N PHE A 263 -36.88 -8.30 -22.87
CA PHE A 263 -37.00 -6.94 -22.32
C PHE A 263 -36.71 -5.77 -23.29
N GLN A 264 -36.34 -6.01 -24.55
CA GLN A 264 -36.16 -4.92 -25.52
C GLN A 264 -37.52 -4.34 -25.94
N THR A 265 -37.63 -3.02 -25.85
CA THR A 265 -38.75 -2.21 -26.31
C THR A 265 -38.24 -1.08 -27.21
N GLN A 266 -39.14 -0.35 -27.85
CA GLN A 266 -38.75 0.74 -28.75
C GLN A 266 -38.09 1.87 -27.95
N GLY A 267 -36.78 2.04 -28.11
CA GLY A 267 -35.99 3.11 -27.50
C GLY A 267 -35.17 2.73 -26.26
N ASN A 268 -35.22 1.49 -25.76
CA ASN A 268 -34.45 1.08 -24.57
C ASN A 268 -33.23 0.18 -24.85
N ALA A 269 -32.91 -0.07 -26.13
CA ALA A 269 -31.92 -1.08 -26.50
C ALA A 269 -30.52 -0.79 -25.93
N GLU A 270 -30.10 0.48 -25.96
CA GLU A 270 -28.80 0.90 -25.44
C GLU A 270 -28.73 0.80 -23.92
N SER A 271 -29.71 1.39 -23.22
CA SER A 271 -29.76 1.38 -21.74
C SER A 271 -29.89 -0.04 -21.19
N LEU A 272 -30.68 -0.91 -21.84
CA LEU A 272 -30.76 -2.32 -21.47
C LEU A 272 -29.42 -3.03 -21.69
N SER A 273 -28.72 -2.76 -22.79
CA SER A 273 -27.39 -3.34 -23.05
C SER A 273 -26.37 -2.89 -21.99
N GLU A 274 -26.41 -1.63 -21.58
CA GLU A 274 -25.59 -1.10 -20.49
C GLU A 274 -25.89 -1.75 -19.15
N LEU A 275 -27.17 -1.86 -18.79
CA LEU A 275 -27.61 -2.55 -17.57
C LEU A 275 -27.12 -4.00 -17.55
N LEU A 276 -27.39 -4.75 -18.61
CA LEU A 276 -27.00 -6.16 -18.72
C LEU A 276 -25.47 -6.33 -18.67
N ARG A 277 -24.70 -5.43 -19.30
CA ARG A 277 -23.23 -5.43 -19.23
C ARG A 277 -22.73 -5.10 -17.82
N SER A 278 -23.37 -4.17 -17.14
CA SER A 278 -23.06 -3.83 -15.74
C SER A 278 -23.33 -5.01 -14.81
N VAL A 279 -24.46 -5.71 -14.99
CA VAL A 279 -24.79 -6.92 -14.23
C VAL A 279 -23.80 -8.06 -14.50
N ALA A 280 -23.42 -8.29 -15.76
CA ALA A 280 -22.38 -9.27 -16.11
C ALA A 280 -21.02 -8.94 -15.45
N ARG A 281 -20.73 -7.65 -15.22
CA ARG A 281 -19.52 -7.20 -14.53
C ARG A 281 -19.46 -7.66 -13.08
N ILE A 282 -20.60 -7.83 -12.40
CA ILE A 282 -20.67 -8.32 -11.01
C ILE A 282 -20.01 -9.71 -10.92
N GLN A 283 -20.37 -10.61 -11.82
CA GLN A 283 -19.75 -11.94 -11.88
C GLN A 283 -18.27 -11.87 -12.24
N HIS A 284 -17.89 -11.03 -13.22
CA HIS A 284 -16.47 -10.85 -13.57
C HIS A 284 -15.64 -10.43 -12.34
N ILE A 285 -16.16 -9.47 -11.55
CA ILE A 285 -15.49 -8.99 -10.33
C ILE A 285 -15.44 -10.08 -9.27
N ALA A 286 -16.53 -10.82 -9.05
CA ALA A 286 -16.58 -11.91 -8.07
C ALA A 286 -15.61 -13.05 -8.41
N VAL A 287 -15.51 -13.42 -9.69
CA VAL A 287 -14.67 -14.54 -10.15
C VAL A 287 -13.19 -14.14 -10.24
N HIS A 288 -12.89 -12.94 -10.73
CA HIS A 288 -11.51 -12.50 -10.96
C HIS A 288 -10.92 -11.66 -9.84
N ARG A 289 -11.73 -11.35 -8.83
CA ARG A 289 -11.34 -10.58 -7.64
C ARG A 289 -10.80 -9.19 -7.96
N ASP A 290 -11.33 -8.57 -9.02
CA ASP A 290 -10.93 -7.22 -9.42
C ASP A 290 -11.30 -6.21 -8.34
N ILE A 291 -10.35 -5.38 -7.91
CA ILE A 291 -10.62 -4.29 -6.96
C ILE A 291 -11.42 -3.19 -7.69
N VAL A 292 -12.46 -2.67 -7.03
CA VAL A 292 -13.29 -1.59 -7.56
C VAL A 292 -13.37 -0.42 -6.58
N ASP A 293 -13.49 0.79 -7.12
CA ASP A 293 -13.76 1.99 -6.33
C ASP A 293 -15.20 2.02 -5.80
N LEU A 294 -15.44 2.89 -4.82
CA LEU A 294 -16.73 3.00 -4.14
C LEU A 294 -17.87 3.43 -5.08
N ASP A 295 -17.58 4.30 -6.04
CA ASP A 295 -18.57 4.79 -7.00
C ASP A 295 -19.03 3.64 -7.89
N LYS A 296 -18.09 2.80 -8.33
CA LYS A 296 -18.37 1.59 -9.10
C LYS A 296 -19.16 0.57 -8.29
N VAL A 297 -18.89 0.39 -6.99
CA VAL A 297 -19.69 -0.48 -6.12
C VAL A 297 -21.15 -0.01 -6.08
N ASN A 298 -21.38 1.30 -5.93
CA ASN A 298 -22.73 1.87 -5.93
C ASN A 298 -23.43 1.72 -7.28
N GLU A 299 -22.72 1.89 -8.40
CA GLU A 299 -23.24 1.67 -9.74
C GLU A 299 -23.69 0.20 -9.95
N LEU A 300 -22.87 -0.76 -9.49
CA LEU A 300 -23.18 -2.19 -9.59
C LEU A 300 -24.38 -2.57 -8.73
N LEU A 301 -24.46 -2.05 -7.50
CA LEU A 301 -25.64 -2.22 -6.63
C LEU A 301 -26.90 -1.63 -7.26
N SER A 302 -26.76 -0.48 -7.92
CA SER A 302 -27.88 0.16 -8.63
C SER A 302 -28.35 -0.68 -9.80
N SER A 303 -27.41 -1.20 -10.58
CA SER A 303 -27.67 -2.07 -11.72
C SER A 303 -28.32 -3.39 -11.27
N ALA A 304 -27.88 -3.97 -10.16
CA ALA A 304 -28.50 -5.17 -9.59
C ALA A 304 -29.96 -4.93 -9.17
N ASP A 305 -30.23 -3.83 -8.47
CA ASP A 305 -31.59 -3.44 -8.04
C ASP A 305 -32.52 -3.17 -9.24
N GLU A 306 -32.03 -2.45 -10.26
CA GLU A 306 -32.77 -2.23 -11.50
C GLU A 306 -33.03 -3.53 -12.27
N PHE A 307 -32.04 -4.42 -12.36
CA PHE A 307 -32.18 -5.68 -13.05
C PHE A 307 -33.18 -6.62 -12.36
N VAL A 308 -33.17 -6.71 -11.04
CA VAL A 308 -34.14 -7.52 -10.30
C VAL A 308 -35.57 -6.97 -10.43
N ARG A 309 -35.72 -5.64 -10.52
CA ARG A 309 -37.00 -5.01 -10.89
C ARG A 309 -37.44 -5.40 -12.31
N LEU A 310 -36.51 -5.43 -13.26
CA LEU A 310 -36.78 -5.84 -14.64
C LEU A 310 -37.26 -7.30 -14.74
N LEU A 311 -36.66 -8.19 -13.95
CA LEU A 311 -37.08 -9.61 -13.84
C LEU A 311 -38.43 -9.79 -13.13
N ASN A 312 -38.98 -8.73 -12.53
CA ASN A 312 -40.22 -8.75 -11.76
C ASN A 312 -40.25 -9.88 -10.71
N THR A 313 -39.19 -9.96 -9.90
CA THR A 313 -39.02 -10.95 -8.83
C THR A 313 -38.99 -10.27 -7.46
N PRO A 314 -40.14 -10.11 -6.78
CA PRO A 314 -40.24 -9.25 -5.59
C PRO A 314 -39.45 -9.76 -4.38
N VAL A 315 -39.27 -11.08 -4.26
CA VAL A 315 -38.47 -11.68 -3.17
C VAL A 315 -37.02 -11.19 -3.21
N TYR A 316 -36.41 -11.16 -4.40
CA TYR A 316 -35.03 -10.69 -4.56
C TYR A 316 -34.94 -9.16 -4.55
N GLU A 317 -35.98 -8.43 -5.00
CA GLU A 317 -35.99 -6.97 -4.88
C GLU A 317 -35.96 -6.56 -3.40
N ASN A 318 -36.73 -7.24 -2.57
CA ASN A 318 -36.75 -7.04 -1.12
C ASN A 318 -35.44 -7.44 -0.44
N ALA A 319 -34.57 -8.23 -1.08
CA ALA A 319 -33.24 -8.55 -0.58
C ALA A 319 -32.17 -7.54 -1.03
N VAL A 320 -32.15 -7.17 -2.32
CA VAL A 320 -31.13 -6.27 -2.90
C VAL A 320 -31.34 -4.82 -2.47
N LYS A 321 -32.58 -4.36 -2.35
CA LYS A 321 -32.89 -2.96 -2.07
C LYS A 321 -32.46 -2.50 -0.66
N PRO A 322 -32.71 -3.26 0.42
CA PRO A 322 -32.14 -2.93 1.74
C PRO A 322 -30.63 -3.02 1.74
N LEU A 323 -30.05 -4.09 1.16
CA LEU A 323 -28.60 -4.28 1.06
C LEU A 323 -27.91 -3.07 0.42
N ARG A 324 -28.45 -2.58 -0.70
CA ARG A 324 -27.97 -1.36 -1.36
C ARG A 324 -27.99 -0.16 -0.42
N LYS A 325 -29.12 0.09 0.27
CA LYS A 325 -29.27 1.25 1.17
C LYS A 325 -28.29 1.19 2.34
N ASP A 326 -28.09 0.02 2.92
CA ASP A 326 -27.19 -0.16 4.06
C ASP A 326 -25.74 0.08 3.63
N ILE A 327 -25.34 -0.46 2.47
CA ILE A 327 -24.00 -0.23 1.93
C ILE A 327 -23.80 1.24 1.57
N GLU A 328 -24.76 1.89 0.90
CA GLU A 328 -24.69 3.31 0.56
C GLU A 328 -24.51 4.18 1.82
N ALA A 329 -25.22 3.86 2.90
CA ALA A 329 -25.07 4.56 4.19
C ALA A 329 -23.68 4.36 4.81
N VAL A 330 -23.14 3.14 4.76
CA VAL A 330 -21.77 2.83 5.21
C VAL A 330 -20.75 3.61 4.39
N LEU A 331 -20.88 3.60 3.06
CA LEU A 331 -19.97 4.31 2.15
C LEU A 331 -19.99 5.82 2.36
N LEU A 332 -21.18 6.41 2.52
CA LEU A 332 -21.33 7.84 2.83
C LEU A 332 -20.67 8.22 4.15
N THR A 333 -20.81 7.36 5.18
CA THR A 333 -20.19 7.59 6.49
C THR A 333 -18.67 7.50 6.41
N MET A 334 -18.15 6.49 5.71
CA MET A 334 -16.73 6.32 5.49
C MET A 334 -16.12 7.52 4.75
N ASN A 335 -16.75 8.00 3.67
CA ASN A 335 -16.28 9.16 2.92
C ASN A 335 -16.22 10.43 3.76
N ARG A 336 -17.23 10.67 4.63
CA ARG A 336 -17.21 11.82 5.56
C ARG A 336 -16.07 11.70 6.58
N ASN A 337 -15.86 10.52 7.14
CA ASN A 337 -14.80 10.28 8.11
C ASN A 337 -13.41 10.46 7.48
N ALA A 338 -13.21 9.92 6.28
CA ALA A 338 -11.97 10.09 5.51
C ALA A 338 -11.68 11.57 5.21
N ALA A 339 -12.69 12.33 4.75
CA ALA A 339 -12.55 13.76 4.49
C ALA A 339 -12.23 14.57 5.76
N SER A 340 -12.83 14.20 6.90
CA SER A 340 -12.56 14.82 8.20
C SER A 340 -11.13 14.53 8.67
N ALA A 341 -10.69 13.26 8.58
CA ALA A 341 -9.33 12.85 8.94
C ALA A 341 -8.28 13.55 8.07
N GLN A 342 -8.53 13.66 6.75
CA GLN A 342 -7.64 14.37 5.84
C GLN A 342 -7.52 15.85 6.21
N LYS A 343 -8.63 16.53 6.50
CA LYS A 343 -8.62 17.94 6.90
C LYS A 343 -7.81 18.17 8.18
N GLU A 344 -7.95 17.28 9.16
CA GLU A 344 -7.19 17.36 10.41
C GLU A 344 -5.70 17.09 10.18
N ALA A 345 -5.36 16.14 9.31
CA ALA A 345 -3.98 15.88 8.91
C ALA A 345 -3.36 17.11 8.21
N ASP A 346 -4.06 17.71 7.25
CA ASP A 346 -3.61 18.90 6.52
C ASP A 346 -3.36 20.08 7.47
N LYS A 347 -4.24 20.27 8.46
CA LYS A 347 -4.08 21.29 9.50
C LYS A 347 -2.81 21.07 10.33
N LYS A 348 -2.57 19.83 10.77
CA LYS A 348 -1.36 19.49 11.55
C LYS A 348 -0.09 19.65 10.74
N LEU A 349 -0.13 19.27 9.46
CA LEU A 349 1.01 19.47 8.54
C LEU A 349 1.32 20.96 8.35
N ALA A 350 0.30 21.80 8.19
CA ALA A 350 0.48 23.25 8.12
C ALA A 350 1.07 23.84 9.40
N GLU A 351 0.66 23.35 10.58
CA GLU A 351 1.23 23.76 11.86
C GLU A 351 2.71 23.37 11.99
N ILE A 352 3.06 22.14 11.60
CA ILE A 352 4.47 21.67 11.57
C ILE A 352 5.30 22.56 10.66
N GLU A 353 4.80 22.92 9.49
CA GLU A 353 5.53 23.77 8.55
C GLU A 353 5.75 25.18 9.10
N ALA A 354 4.74 25.76 9.76
CA ALA A 354 4.88 27.04 10.46
C ALA A 354 5.91 26.98 11.59
N GLN A 355 5.98 25.86 12.33
CA GLN A 355 6.98 25.65 13.38
C GLN A 355 8.39 25.53 12.81
N ARG A 356 8.58 24.80 11.70
CA ARG A 356 9.87 24.68 11.02
C ARG A 356 10.40 26.03 10.56
N GLU A 357 9.55 26.84 9.94
CA GLU A 357 9.92 28.17 9.50
C GLU A 357 10.26 29.09 10.68
N ARG A 358 9.55 28.98 11.81
CA ARG A 358 9.91 29.69 13.04
C ARG A 358 11.28 29.28 13.57
N LEU A 359 11.62 27.99 13.51
CA LEU A 359 12.92 27.48 13.93
C LEU A 359 14.03 27.96 13.00
N ARG A 360 13.81 27.90 11.68
CA ARG A 360 14.74 28.42 10.66
C ARG A 360 15.11 29.88 10.92
N ARG A 361 14.13 30.74 11.19
CA ARG A 361 14.39 32.15 11.53
C ARG A 361 15.23 32.33 12.79
N LYS A 362 15.02 31.50 13.81
CA LYS A 362 15.83 31.56 15.04
C LYS A 362 17.27 31.09 14.80
N GLU A 363 17.43 30.07 13.96
CA GLU A 363 18.75 29.59 13.55
C GLU A 363 19.52 30.69 12.82
N GLU A 364 18.90 31.33 11.83
CA GLU A 364 19.49 32.46 11.10
C GLU A 364 19.85 33.66 12.01
N GLU A 365 18.99 33.99 12.98
CA GLU A 365 19.26 35.05 13.95
C GLU A 365 20.46 34.70 14.85
N THR A 366 20.56 33.43 15.27
CA THR A 366 21.66 32.95 16.11
C THR A 366 22.98 32.96 15.35
N ILE A 367 22.98 32.53 14.08
CA ILE A 367 24.14 32.56 13.19
C ILE A 367 24.61 34.01 13.00
N ARG A 368 23.69 34.93 12.70
CA ARG A 368 24.00 36.35 12.52
C ARG A 368 24.60 36.98 13.78
N TYR A 369 24.02 36.69 14.94
CA TYR A 369 24.56 37.15 16.23
C TYR A 369 25.98 36.65 16.47
N LEU A 370 26.26 35.38 16.16
CA LEU A 370 27.60 34.82 16.26
C LEU A 370 28.58 35.52 15.30
N GLU A 371 28.21 35.72 14.05
CA GLU A 371 29.03 36.42 13.05
C GLU A 371 29.35 37.86 13.47
N GLU A 372 28.37 38.61 13.97
CA GLU A 372 28.56 39.97 14.49
C GLU A 372 29.55 39.99 15.67
N ASN A 373 29.41 39.06 16.61
CA ASN A 373 30.34 38.95 17.74
C ASN A 373 31.77 38.61 17.28
N LEU A 374 31.92 37.66 16.36
CA LEU A 374 33.24 37.30 15.81
C LEU A 374 33.87 38.45 15.03
N ASN A 375 33.08 39.21 14.27
CA ASN A 375 33.52 40.42 13.59
C ASN A 375 33.98 41.50 14.58
N GLY A 376 33.24 41.71 15.67
CA GLY A 376 33.62 42.63 16.73
C GLY A 376 34.94 42.24 17.43
N LEU A 377 35.12 40.94 17.72
CA LEU A 377 36.37 40.42 18.28
C LEU A 377 37.55 40.63 17.33
N ARG A 378 37.38 40.32 16.03
CA ARG A 378 38.42 40.55 15.02
C ARG A 378 38.85 42.02 14.98
N TYR A 379 37.89 42.94 14.94
CA TYR A 379 38.17 44.37 14.93
C TYR A 379 38.92 44.84 16.19
N SER A 380 38.55 44.34 17.37
CA SER A 380 39.28 44.66 18.61
C SER A 380 40.72 44.15 18.57
N ILE A 381 40.93 42.91 18.12
CA ILE A 381 42.27 42.31 17.99
C ILE A 381 43.12 43.12 17.02
N GLU A 382 42.59 43.45 15.83
CA GLU A 382 43.28 44.28 14.85
C GLU A 382 43.71 45.63 15.46
N ARG A 383 42.78 46.33 16.12
CA ARG A 383 43.06 47.60 16.79
C ARG A 383 44.15 47.48 17.85
N ASP A 384 44.08 46.46 18.69
CA ASP A 384 45.01 46.27 19.80
C ASP A 384 46.41 45.89 19.27
N ILE A 385 46.51 45.09 18.20
CA ILE A 385 47.77 44.81 17.48
C ILE A 385 48.36 46.10 16.91
N PHE A 386 47.58 46.91 16.18
CA PHE A 386 48.07 48.16 15.61
C PHE A 386 48.51 49.15 16.70
N THR A 387 47.81 49.21 17.82
CA THR A 387 48.18 50.03 18.98
C THR A 387 49.53 49.57 19.55
N ALA A 388 49.72 48.26 19.75
CA ALA A 388 50.98 47.69 20.24
C ALA A 388 52.14 47.92 19.27
N MET A 389 51.89 47.83 17.95
CA MET A 389 52.89 48.16 16.92
C MET A 389 53.31 49.63 16.96
N GLY A 390 52.36 50.55 17.17
CA GLY A 390 52.64 51.98 17.36
C GLY A 390 53.52 52.25 18.58
N GLN A 391 53.19 51.61 19.73
CA GLN A 391 54.02 51.71 20.94
C GLN A 391 55.44 51.17 20.74
N ALA A 392 55.60 50.05 20.02
CA ALA A 392 56.92 49.48 19.73
C ALA A 392 57.78 50.41 18.85
N LYS A 393 57.15 51.14 17.92
CA LYS A 393 57.82 52.13 17.06
C LYS A 393 58.34 53.33 17.85
N GLU A 394 57.62 53.81 18.86
CA GLU A 394 58.10 54.89 19.74
C GLU A 394 59.38 54.51 20.48
N VAL A 395 59.57 53.21 20.77
CA VAL A 395 60.77 52.67 21.43
C VAL A 395 61.92 52.42 20.43
N LEU A 396 61.62 52.21 19.15
CA LEU A 396 62.59 51.85 18.10
C LEU A 396 62.39 52.70 16.82
N PRO A 397 62.72 54.00 16.84
CA PRO A 397 62.36 54.95 15.77
C PRO A 397 63.08 54.72 14.43
N ASP A 398 64.23 54.03 14.42
CA ASP A 398 65.05 53.81 13.23
C ASP A 398 64.66 52.56 12.42
N ILE A 399 63.68 51.77 12.88
CA ILE A 399 63.15 50.61 12.16
C ILE A 399 61.80 51.02 11.58
N GLY A 400 61.73 51.16 10.26
CA GLY A 400 60.54 51.64 9.54
C GLY A 400 59.33 50.71 9.66
N LEU A 401 58.66 50.72 10.82
CA LEU A 401 57.40 50.03 11.06
C LEU A 401 56.24 50.86 10.48
N ALA A 402 55.42 50.19 9.66
CA ALA A 402 54.42 50.83 8.81
C ALA A 402 53.33 51.54 9.63
N ASP A 403 53.08 52.81 9.29
CA ASP A 403 51.89 53.54 9.71
C ASP A 403 50.81 53.28 8.67
N GLN A 404 49.69 52.66 9.05
CA GLN A 404 48.35 53.21 8.79
C GLN A 404 47.26 52.24 9.20
N TYR A 405 46.52 52.68 10.22
CA TYR A 405 45.10 52.39 10.32
C TYR A 405 44.40 53.20 9.22
N CYS A 406 44.17 52.62 8.05
CA CYS A 406 43.25 53.21 7.08
C CYS A 406 41.83 52.99 7.60
N GLU A 407 41.28 53.98 8.32
CA GLU A 407 39.83 54.05 8.54
C GLU A 407 39.13 54.14 7.18
N HIS A 408 38.69 53.01 6.64
CA HIS A 408 37.69 53.02 5.57
C HIS A 408 36.35 53.40 6.21
N ARG A 409 36.07 54.70 6.18
CA ARG A 409 34.76 55.28 6.47
C ARG A 409 34.01 55.45 5.15
N SER A 410 32.74 55.00 5.18
CA SER A 410 31.65 55.11 4.19
C SER A 410 31.46 53.95 3.22
#